data_AF-A0A7W1QYU1-F1
#
_entry.id   AF-A0A7W1QYU1-F1
#
_cell.length_a   1.000
_cell.length_b   1.000
_cell.length_c   1.000
_cell.angle_alpha   90.00
_cell.angle_beta   90.00
_cell.angle_gamma   90.00
#
_symmetry.space_group_name_H-M   'P 1'
#
loop_
_entity.id
_entity.type
_entity.pdbx_description
1 polymer ?
#
loop_
_entity_poly.entity_id
_entity_poly.type
_entity_poly.pdbx_seq_one_letter_code
_entity_poly.pdbx_strand_id
1 'polypeptide(L)' 'VLQAQTRAREAQTLGFKKLILPASNKKGLEKLLGIRVVGVRNLEEALDELF' A
#
# COMPACT_ATOMS: atom_id res chain seq x y z
N VAL A 1 3.68 -6.52 9.86
CA VAL A 1 3.99 -7.25 8.62
C VAL A 1 3.00 -8.38 8.30
N LEU A 2 2.71 -9.34 9.19
CA LEU A 2 1.87 -10.52 8.89
C LEU A 2 0.47 -10.21 8.30
N GLN A 3 -0.18 -9.10 8.66
CA GLN A 3 -1.49 -8.74 8.10
C GLN A 3 -1.45 -7.85 6.85
N ALA A 4 -0.30 -7.26 6.50
CA ALA A 4 -0.23 -6.27 5.42
C ALA A 4 -0.49 -6.90 4.03
N GLN A 5 -0.02 -8.14 3.82
CA GLN A 5 -0.27 -8.90 2.60
C GLN A 5 -1.75 -9.25 2.40
N THR A 6 -2.42 -9.69 3.46
CA THR A 6 -3.85 -10.01 3.39
C THR A 6 -4.68 -8.77 3.02
N ARG A 7 -4.44 -7.64 3.72
CA ARG A 7 -5.12 -6.36 3.43
C ARG A 7 -4.86 -5.87 2.01
N ALA A 8 -3.64 -6.03 1.51
CA ALA A 8 -3.29 -5.63 0.15
C ALA A 8 -4.04 -6.44 -0.93
N ARG A 9 -4.24 -7.75 -0.70
CA ARG A 9 -5.04 -8.61 -1.58
C ARG A 9 -6.53 -8.28 -1.53
N GLU A 10 -7.07 -7.98 -0.36
CA GLU A 10 -8.45 -7.50 -0.19
C GLU A 10 -8.67 -6.21 -0.98
N ALA A 11 -7.78 -5.22 -0.82
CA ALA A 11 -7.85 -3.96 -1.56
C ALA A 11 -7.78 -4.17 -3.08
N GLN A 12 -6.91 -5.07 -3.54
CA GLN A 12 -6.84 -5.44 -4.96
C GLN A 12 -8.16 -6.05 -5.46
N THR A 13 -8.75 -6.97 -4.68
CA THR A 13 -10.03 -7.63 -5.01
C THR A 13 -11.18 -6.62 -5.09
N LEU A 14 -11.15 -5.61 -4.23
CA LEU A 14 -12.12 -4.50 -4.22
C LEU A 14 -11.89 -3.48 -5.35
N GLY A 15 -10.84 -3.64 -6.16
CA GLY A 15 -10.58 -2.80 -7.32
C GLY A 15 -9.79 -1.52 -7.05
N PHE A 16 -9.24 -1.35 -5.84
CA PHE A 16 -8.38 -0.21 -5.53
C PHE A 16 -7.13 -0.21 -6.42
N LYS A 17 -6.75 0.97 -6.90
CA LYS A 17 -5.60 1.15 -7.81
C LYS A 17 -4.33 1.63 -7.12
N LYS A 18 -4.45 2.19 -5.91
CA LYS A 18 -3.35 2.69 -5.09
C LYS A 18 -3.50 2.18 -3.65
N LEU A 19 -2.40 1.73 -3.06
CA LEU A 19 -2.29 1.34 -1.66
C LEU A 19 -1.22 2.20 -0.99
N ILE A 20 -1.64 3.10 -0.09
CA ILE A 20 -0.74 3.91 0.74
C ILE A 20 -0.64 3.21 2.10
N LEU A 21 0.58 2.91 2.55
CA LEU A 21 0.81 2.17 3.79
C LEU A 21 2.16 2.54 4.42
N PRO A 22 2.44 2.15 5.69
CA PRO A 22 3.74 2.42 6.30
C PRO A 22 4.90 1.81 5.51
N ALA A 23 5.99 2.55 5.30
CA ALA A 23 7.14 2.11 4.51
C ALA A 23 7.73 0.77 4.98
N SER A 24 7.69 0.49 6.30
CA SER A 24 8.13 -0.77 6.89
C SER A 24 7.33 -2.01 6.45
N ASN A 25 6.10 -1.81 5.98
CA ASN A 25 5.22 -2.88 5.48
C ASN A 25 5.27 -3.03 3.95
N LYS A 26 6.00 -2.17 3.23
CA LYS A 26 6.08 -2.21 1.75
C LYS A 26 6.80 -3.46 1.23
N LYS A 27 7.83 -3.91 1.96
CA LYS A 27 8.68 -5.05 1.57
C LYS A 27 7.81 -6.29 1.34
N GLY A 28 7.90 -6.86 0.13
CA GLY A 28 7.14 -8.04 -0.27
C GLY A 28 5.73 -7.78 -0.85
N LEU A 29 5.26 -6.53 -0.87
CA LEU A 29 4.03 -6.12 -1.55
C LEU A 29 4.28 -5.57 -2.96
N GLU A 30 5.52 -5.22 -3.28
CA GLU A 30 5.92 -4.58 -4.54
C GLU A 30 5.66 -5.46 -5.78
N LYS A 31 5.47 -6.78 -5.58
CA LYS A 31 5.18 -7.74 -6.65
C LYS A 31 3.68 -7.91 -6.92
N LEU A 32 2.80 -7.20 -6.21
CA LEU A 32 1.36 -7.25 -6.46
C LEU A 32 1.05 -6.52 -7.78
N LEU A 33 0.66 -7.30 -8.79
CA LEU A 33 0.34 -6.77 -10.12
C LEU A 33 -0.97 -5.98 -10.09
N GLY A 34 -1.01 -4.85 -10.78
CA GLY A 34 -2.25 -4.07 -10.99
C GLY A 34 -2.67 -3.15 -9.84
N ILE A 35 -1.84 -3.00 -8.79
CA ILE A 35 -2.04 -2.01 -7.73
C ILE A 35 -0.73 -1.25 -7.46
N ARG A 36 -0.77 0.09 -7.43
CA ARG A 36 0.39 0.93 -7.09
C ARG A 36 0.58 0.92 -5.58
N VAL A 37 1.71 0.39 -5.11
CA VAL A 37 2.03 0.32 -3.68
C VAL A 37 2.98 1.46 -3.30
N VAL A 38 2.53 2.33 -2.40
CA VAL A 38 3.28 3.48 -1.89
C VAL A 38 3.53 3.31 -0.39
N GLY A 39 4.80 3.38 -0.01
CA GLY A 39 5.23 3.28 1.39
C GLY A 39 5.57 4.66 1.95
N VAL A 40 4.91 5.08 3.01
CA VAL A 40 5.10 6.40 3.65
C VAL A 40 5.72 6.26 5.04
N ARG A 41 6.51 7.25 5.45
CA ARG A 41 7.21 7.29 6.75
C ARG A 41 6.53 8.18 7.77
N ASN A 42 5.72 9.13 7.32
CA ASN A 42 5.05 10.12 8.15
C ASN A 42 3.71 10.55 7.51
N LEU A 43 2.99 11.43 8.20
CA LEU A 43 1.69 11.94 7.75
C LEU A 43 1.79 12.83 6.52
N GLU A 44 2.84 13.65 6.42
CA GLU A 44 3.01 14.60 5.31
C GLU A 44 3.16 13.87 3.97
N GLU A 45 4.01 12.84 3.91
CA GLU A 45 4.14 11.96 2.74
C GLU A 45 2.81 11.26 2.37
N ALA A 46 1.95 10.98 3.36
CA ALA A 46 0.65 10.37 3.10
C ALA A 46 -0.35 11.36 2.49
N LEU A 47 -0.31 12.63 2.92
CA LEU A 47 -1.12 13.70 2.37
C LEU A 47 -0.70 14.03 0.93
N ASP A 48 0.62 14.12 0.68
CA ASP A 48 1.19 14.37 -0.66
C ASP A 48 0.81 13.29 -1.69
N GLU A 49 0.56 12.06 -1.24
CA GLU A 49 0.14 10.96 -2.12
C GLU A 49 -1.38 10.83 -2.26
N LEU A 50 -2.15 11.45 -1.37
CA LEU A 50 -3.61 11.41 -1.36
C LEU A 50 -4.24 12.53 -2.20
N PHE A 51 -3.67 13.73 -2.14
CA PHE A 51 -4.17 14.93 -2.82
C PHE A 51 -3.33 15.29 -4.05
#